data_AF-A0A2H0YXU8-F1
#
_entry.id   AF-A0A2H0YXU8-F1
#
_cell.length_a   1.000
_cell.length_b   1.000
_cell.length_c   1.000
_cell.angle_alpha   90.00
_cell.angle_beta   90.00
_cell.angle_gamma   90.00
#
_symmetry.space_group_name_H-M   'P 1'
#
loop_
_entity.id
_entity.type
_entity.pdbx_description
1 polymer ?
#
loop_
_entity_poly.entity_id
_entity_poly.type
_entity_poly.pdbx_seq_one_letter_code
_entity_poly.pdbx_strand_id
1 'polypeptide(L)'
;MGFLLLSGSAIALPTHAHAPSAPVPAGYSVTLTAYNAVPAQTDASPFETASGAYSNPAVVAARSRNLASELPFGTIIEIDGSNISSQGTCGYSVVAQRIGYRVIADTMNARYTDRIDILFDTQANYRTADHGMQNAAGVLGICNNATTRVVGYVNINRIPATQAELAALVRSGNSLALK
;
A
#
# COMPACT_ATOMS: atom_id res chain seq x y z
N MET A 1 43.57 -35.72 54.86
CA MET A 1 43.82 -35.01 53.58
C MET A 1 42.52 -35.07 52.79
N GLY A 2 41.82 -33.94 52.69
CA GLY A 2 40.41 -33.87 52.29
C GLY A 2 40.20 -33.87 50.78
N PHE A 3 39.11 -34.51 50.35
CA PHE A 3 38.58 -34.44 48.99
C PHE A 3 37.52 -33.34 48.92
N LEU A 4 37.79 -32.31 48.12
CA LEU A 4 36.84 -31.25 47.76
C LEU A 4 35.97 -31.75 46.60
N LEU A 5 34.66 -31.91 46.85
CA LEU A 5 33.64 -32.13 45.83
C LEU A 5 33.21 -30.76 45.26
N LEU A 6 33.57 -30.46 44.01
CA LEU A 6 33.01 -29.33 43.28
C LEU A 6 31.66 -29.72 42.67
N SER A 7 30.58 -29.23 43.26
CA SER A 7 29.24 -29.25 42.68
C SER A 7 29.15 -28.23 41.54
N GLY A 8 29.14 -28.70 40.30
CA GLY A 8 28.90 -27.86 39.13
C GLY A 8 27.41 -27.59 38.93
N SER A 9 26.97 -26.36 39.21
CA SER A 9 25.63 -25.89 38.84
C SER A 9 25.62 -25.49 37.36
N ALA A 10 24.92 -26.26 36.52
CA ALA A 10 24.66 -25.87 35.14
C ALA A 10 23.56 -24.78 35.11
N ILE A 11 23.92 -23.57 34.68
CA ILE A 11 22.97 -22.50 34.38
C ILE A 11 22.39 -22.78 32.99
N ALA A 12 21.13 -23.19 32.92
CA ALA A 12 20.40 -23.29 31.67
C ALA A 12 20.12 -21.87 31.15
N LEU A 13 20.65 -21.52 29.98
CA LEU A 13 20.31 -20.29 29.28
C LEU A 13 18.84 -20.35 28.84
N PRO A 14 18.08 -19.24 28.95
CA PRO A 14 16.72 -19.20 28.45
C PRO A 14 16.76 -19.31 26.92
N THR A 15 16.18 -20.37 26.39
CA THR A 15 15.87 -20.51 24.97
C THR A 15 14.98 -19.32 24.57
N HIS A 16 15.50 -18.42 23.75
CA HIS A 16 14.72 -17.36 23.15
C HIS A 16 13.58 -18.00 22.35
N ALA A 17 12.37 -17.92 22.89
CA ALA A 17 11.16 -18.29 22.18
C ALA A 17 11.11 -17.46 20.89
N HIS A 18 11.20 -18.14 19.76
CA HIS A 18 11.00 -17.53 18.45
C HIS A 18 9.56 -16.99 18.44
N ALA A 19 9.41 -15.67 18.46
CA ALA A 19 8.10 -15.05 18.32
C ALA A 19 7.48 -15.57 17.00
N PRO A 20 6.20 -15.96 16.98
CA PRO A 20 5.56 -16.38 15.74
C PRO A 20 5.69 -15.26 14.72
N SER A 21 6.34 -15.53 13.59
CA SER A 21 6.37 -14.62 12.45
C SER A 21 4.93 -14.42 11.99
N ALA A 22 4.44 -13.18 12.05
CA ALA A 22 3.13 -12.83 11.51
C ALA A 22 3.02 -13.36 10.06
N PRO A 23 1.87 -13.91 9.64
CA PRO A 23 1.69 -14.38 8.28
C PRO A 23 2.03 -13.24 7.30
N VAL A 24 2.95 -13.50 6.37
CA VAL A 24 3.22 -12.56 5.28
C VAL A 24 1.94 -12.50 4.44
N PRO A 25 1.29 -11.33 4.30
CA PRO A 25 0.06 -11.26 3.54
C PRO A 25 0.28 -11.70 2.09
N ALA A 26 -0.72 -12.36 1.50
CA ALA A 26 -0.68 -12.74 0.09
C ALA A 26 -0.40 -11.51 -0.78
N GLY A 27 0.69 -11.57 -1.55
CA GLY A 27 1.08 -10.52 -2.49
C GLY A 27 0.46 -10.75 -3.86
N TYR A 28 -0.14 -9.72 -4.43
CA TYR A 28 -0.67 -9.70 -5.80
C TYR A 28 0.32 -8.98 -6.71
N SER A 29 0.64 -9.57 -7.86
CA SER A 29 1.35 -8.86 -8.92
C SER A 29 0.33 -8.08 -9.75
N VAL A 30 0.48 -6.77 -9.83
CA VAL A 30 -0.43 -5.88 -10.55
C VAL A 30 0.32 -4.92 -11.45
N THR A 31 -0.38 -4.35 -12.43
CA THR A 31 0.06 -3.09 -13.03
C THR A 31 -0.26 -1.95 -12.06
N LEU A 32 0.71 -1.10 -11.76
CA LEU A 32 0.50 0.10 -10.97
C LEU A 32 0.52 1.33 -11.88
N THR A 33 -0.51 2.15 -11.77
CA THR A 33 -0.62 3.46 -12.43
C THR A 33 -0.97 4.52 -11.40
N ALA A 34 -1.15 5.76 -11.85
CA ALA A 34 -1.73 6.81 -11.03
C ALA A 34 -2.70 7.71 -11.80
N TYR A 35 -3.58 8.35 -11.04
CA TYR A 35 -4.54 9.33 -11.51
C TYR A 35 -4.64 10.51 -10.53
N ASN A 36 -5.31 11.56 -10.95
CA ASN A 36 -5.68 12.73 -10.17
C ASN A 36 -7.19 12.86 -10.14
N ALA A 37 -7.70 13.46 -9.06
CA ALA A 37 -9.12 13.79 -8.89
C ALA A 37 -9.53 14.98 -9.78
N VAL A 38 -9.53 14.77 -11.10
CA VAL A 38 -9.94 15.75 -12.11
C VAL A 38 -11.02 15.17 -13.01
N PRO A 39 -11.99 15.96 -13.50
CA PRO A 39 -13.12 15.43 -14.29
C PRO A 39 -12.73 14.54 -15.47
N ALA A 40 -11.59 14.86 -16.12
CA ALA A 40 -11.06 14.09 -17.25
C ALA A 40 -10.63 12.66 -16.89
N GLN A 41 -10.46 12.36 -15.60
CA GLN A 41 -10.01 11.06 -15.09
C GLN A 41 -11.03 10.39 -14.15
N THR A 42 -12.15 11.04 -13.82
CA THR A 42 -13.11 10.60 -12.78
C THR A 42 -14.57 10.57 -13.22
N ASP A 43 -14.87 10.29 -14.50
CA ASP A 43 -16.25 10.28 -15.04
C ASP A 43 -17.09 11.52 -14.62
N ALA A 44 -16.43 12.69 -14.56
CA ALA A 44 -16.97 13.98 -14.11
C ALA A 44 -17.29 14.15 -12.59
N SER A 45 -16.98 13.17 -11.73
CA SER A 45 -17.15 13.26 -10.26
C SER A 45 -15.79 13.22 -9.52
N PRO A 46 -14.99 14.30 -9.55
CA PRO A 46 -13.62 14.27 -9.03
C PRO A 46 -13.51 14.01 -7.52
N PHE A 47 -14.52 14.39 -6.74
CA PHE A 47 -14.46 14.37 -5.28
C PHE A 47 -15.13 13.15 -4.63
N GLU A 48 -15.72 12.26 -5.42
CA GLU A 48 -16.40 11.06 -4.93
C GLU A 48 -15.90 9.82 -5.68
N THR A 49 -15.50 8.82 -4.92
CA THR A 49 -15.03 7.53 -5.42
C THR A 49 -16.19 6.58 -5.70
N ALA A 50 -15.96 5.48 -6.43
CA ALA A 50 -16.99 4.46 -6.69
C ALA A 50 -17.56 3.79 -5.41
N SER A 51 -16.89 3.91 -4.26
CA SER A 51 -17.43 3.44 -2.97
C SER A 51 -18.33 4.46 -2.25
N GLY A 52 -18.43 5.69 -2.76
CA GLY A 52 -19.09 6.83 -2.11
C GLY A 52 -18.20 7.61 -1.12
N ALA A 53 -16.94 7.20 -0.92
CA ALA A 53 -15.98 7.96 -0.11
C ALA A 53 -15.41 9.16 -0.86
N TYR A 54 -14.94 10.17 -0.12
CA TYR A 54 -14.22 11.31 -0.68
C TYR A 54 -12.89 10.89 -1.33
N SER A 55 -12.58 11.46 -2.50
CA SER A 55 -11.33 11.23 -3.25
C SER A 55 -10.12 11.86 -2.56
N ASN A 56 -9.67 11.27 -1.45
CA ASN A 56 -8.54 11.76 -0.67
C ASN A 56 -7.19 11.27 -1.24
N PRO A 57 -6.36 12.14 -1.86
CA PRO A 57 -5.08 11.75 -2.44
C PRO A 57 -4.04 11.28 -1.41
N ALA A 58 -4.26 11.55 -0.13
CA ALA A 58 -3.39 11.04 0.92
C ALA A 58 -3.51 9.53 1.06
N VAL A 59 -4.68 8.93 0.84
CA VAL A 59 -4.95 7.53 1.25
C VAL A 59 -5.70 6.69 0.23
N VAL A 60 -6.36 7.25 -0.77
CA VAL A 60 -7.20 6.47 -1.69
C VAL A 60 -6.38 5.87 -2.83
N ALA A 61 -6.79 4.68 -3.28
CA ALA A 61 -6.44 4.10 -4.56
C ALA A 61 -7.68 3.46 -5.23
N ALA A 62 -7.62 3.36 -6.55
CA ALA A 62 -8.58 2.61 -7.36
C ALA A 62 -8.04 1.23 -7.71
N ARG A 63 -8.93 0.28 -7.98
CA ARG A 63 -8.59 -1.03 -8.55
C ARG A 63 -9.35 -1.30 -9.84
N SER A 64 -8.85 -2.22 -10.66
CA SER A 64 -9.60 -2.79 -11.78
C SER A 64 -10.79 -3.61 -11.28
N ARG A 65 -11.83 -3.69 -12.11
CA ARG A 65 -13.10 -4.39 -11.76
C ARG A 65 -12.90 -5.86 -11.42
N ASN A 66 -11.97 -6.53 -12.10
CA ASN A 66 -11.70 -7.95 -11.90
C ASN A 66 -11.03 -8.29 -10.57
N LEU A 67 -10.43 -7.30 -9.87
CA LEU A 67 -9.85 -7.49 -8.54
C LEU A 67 -10.87 -7.29 -7.40
N ALA A 68 -12.18 -7.38 -7.69
CA ALA A 68 -13.23 -7.06 -6.72
C ALA A 68 -13.33 -8.05 -5.57
N SER A 69 -13.15 -9.33 -5.89
CA SER A 69 -13.21 -10.42 -4.92
C SER A 69 -12.03 -10.37 -3.97
N GLU A 70 -10.85 -10.03 -4.49
CA GLU A 70 -9.57 -10.05 -3.77
C GLU A 70 -9.36 -8.75 -2.99
N LEU A 71 -9.73 -7.62 -3.60
CA LEU A 71 -9.54 -6.27 -3.07
C LEU A 71 -10.89 -5.53 -2.98
N PRO A 72 -11.82 -5.98 -2.12
CA PRO A 72 -13.08 -5.28 -1.92
C PRO A 72 -12.86 -3.88 -1.35
N PHE A 73 -13.86 -3.01 -1.49
CA PHE A 73 -13.81 -1.67 -0.92
C PHE A 73 -13.56 -1.69 0.59
N GLY A 74 -12.61 -0.86 1.04
CA GLY A 74 -12.12 -0.78 2.40
C GLY A 74 -10.81 -1.56 2.65
N THR A 75 -10.37 -2.36 1.68
CA THR A 75 -9.08 -3.07 1.79
C THR A 75 -7.93 -2.07 1.88
N ILE A 76 -7.07 -2.25 2.88
CA ILE A 76 -5.85 -1.47 3.04
C ILE A 76 -4.72 -2.24 2.41
N ILE A 77 -4.01 -1.60 1.50
CA ILE A 77 -2.89 -2.17 0.76
C ILE A 77 -1.59 -1.42 1.03
N GLU A 78 -0.51 -2.17 0.90
CA GLU A 78 0.85 -1.68 0.78
C GLU A 78 1.38 -2.02 -0.61
N ILE A 79 2.07 -1.07 -1.25
CA ILE A 79 2.79 -1.33 -2.50
C ILE A 79 4.25 -1.59 -2.18
N ASP A 80 4.68 -2.84 -2.30
CA ASP A 80 6.08 -3.22 -2.31
C ASP A 80 6.63 -3.04 -3.73
N GLY A 81 7.29 -1.90 -3.95
CA GLY A 81 7.91 -1.59 -5.23
C GLY A 81 9.37 -1.99 -5.35
N SER A 82 9.90 -2.87 -4.49
CA SER A 82 11.32 -3.29 -4.55
C SER A 82 11.71 -3.86 -5.91
N ASN A 83 10.81 -4.62 -6.55
CA ASN A 83 11.03 -5.23 -7.85
C ASN A 83 10.94 -4.22 -9.01
N ILE A 84 10.02 -3.25 -8.96
CA ILE A 84 9.88 -2.23 -10.01
C ILE A 84 10.90 -1.09 -9.88
N SER A 85 11.35 -0.81 -8.66
CA SER A 85 12.41 0.17 -8.39
C SER A 85 13.76 -0.31 -8.92
N SER A 86 14.08 -1.59 -8.71
CA SER A 86 15.35 -2.18 -9.15
C SER A 86 15.46 -2.32 -10.67
N GLN A 87 14.33 -2.46 -11.37
CA GLN A 87 14.30 -2.59 -12.83
C GLN A 87 14.28 -1.25 -13.57
N GLY A 88 13.95 -0.15 -12.89
CA GLY A 88 13.86 1.17 -13.52
C GLY A 88 12.78 1.27 -14.62
N THR A 89 11.74 0.43 -14.54
CA THR A 89 10.71 0.33 -15.59
C THR A 89 9.68 1.47 -15.56
N CYS A 90 9.67 2.25 -14.48
CA CYS A 90 8.76 3.36 -14.24
C CYS A 90 9.32 4.30 -13.16
N GLY A 91 8.65 5.42 -12.88
CA GLY A 91 9.13 6.42 -11.91
C GLY A 91 8.79 6.12 -10.45
N TYR A 92 8.51 4.87 -10.07
CA TYR A 92 8.13 4.51 -8.70
C TYR A 92 9.14 5.00 -7.65
N SER A 93 10.44 4.81 -7.89
CA SER A 93 11.50 5.22 -6.96
C SER A 93 11.50 6.71 -6.66
N VAL A 94 10.99 7.54 -7.59
CA VAL A 94 10.88 9.00 -7.44
C VAL A 94 9.68 9.36 -6.56
N VAL A 95 8.55 8.66 -6.71
CA VAL A 95 7.29 9.02 -6.06
C VAL A 95 6.96 8.19 -4.83
N ALA A 96 7.72 7.13 -4.53
CA ALA A 96 7.44 6.13 -3.50
C ALA A 96 7.11 6.76 -2.13
N GLN A 97 7.83 7.81 -1.74
CA GLN A 97 7.63 8.52 -0.48
C GLN A 97 6.24 9.15 -0.32
N ARG A 98 5.50 9.35 -1.42
CA ARG A 98 4.13 9.88 -1.41
C ARG A 98 3.05 8.82 -1.53
N ILE A 99 3.41 7.56 -1.81
CA ILE A 99 2.42 6.49 -1.99
C ILE A 99 1.91 6.04 -0.62
N GLY A 100 2.77 5.56 0.28
CA GLY A 100 2.35 5.08 1.60
C GLY A 100 1.32 3.93 1.54
N TYR A 101 0.52 3.77 2.59
CA TYR A 101 -0.61 2.83 2.58
C TYR A 101 -1.78 3.38 1.79
N ARG A 102 -2.58 2.51 1.16
CA ARG A 102 -3.76 2.93 0.41
C ARG A 102 -4.99 2.15 0.80
N VAL A 103 -6.14 2.82 0.81
CA VAL A 103 -7.44 2.20 0.92
C VAL A 103 -8.03 2.07 -0.48
N ILE A 104 -8.42 0.86 -0.84
CA ILE A 104 -9.20 0.59 -2.04
C ILE A 104 -10.60 1.15 -1.83
N ALA A 105 -10.89 2.28 -2.48
CA ALA A 105 -12.19 2.96 -2.37
C ALA A 105 -12.78 3.30 -3.75
N ASP A 106 -12.02 3.10 -4.82
CA ASP A 106 -12.44 3.48 -6.16
C ASP A 106 -12.30 2.34 -7.17
N THR A 107 -12.95 2.48 -8.32
CA THR A 107 -13.00 1.45 -9.37
C THR A 107 -12.67 2.05 -10.73
N MET A 108 -11.73 1.42 -11.42
CA MET A 108 -11.31 1.84 -12.75
C MET A 108 -12.34 1.48 -13.84
N ASN A 109 -12.19 2.12 -15.01
CA ASN A 109 -12.91 1.75 -16.21
C ASN A 109 -12.76 0.25 -16.54
N ALA A 110 -13.82 -0.38 -17.06
CA ALA A 110 -13.90 -1.82 -17.32
C ALA A 110 -12.82 -2.37 -18.28
N ARG A 111 -12.22 -1.52 -19.11
CA ARG A 111 -11.15 -1.93 -20.05
C ARG A 111 -9.83 -2.29 -19.37
N TYR A 112 -9.65 -1.92 -18.09
CA TYR A 112 -8.43 -2.23 -17.35
C TYR A 112 -8.62 -3.48 -16.49
N THR A 113 -7.58 -4.32 -16.46
CA THR A 113 -7.51 -5.56 -15.68
C THR A 113 -6.21 -5.61 -14.89
N ASP A 114 -6.23 -6.31 -13.76
CA ASP A 114 -5.06 -6.55 -12.88
C ASP A 114 -4.27 -5.27 -12.58
N ARG A 115 -5.00 -4.20 -12.24
CA ARG A 115 -4.44 -2.85 -12.11
C ARG A 115 -4.88 -2.16 -10.84
N ILE A 116 -3.93 -1.42 -10.25
CA ILE A 116 -4.17 -0.49 -9.15
C ILE A 116 -3.73 0.91 -9.58
N ASP A 117 -4.57 1.89 -9.29
CA ASP A 117 -4.35 3.29 -9.64
C ASP A 117 -4.21 4.14 -8.37
N ILE A 118 -3.05 4.75 -8.17
CA ILE A 118 -2.78 5.60 -7.01
C ILE A 118 -3.39 6.98 -7.25
N LEU A 119 -4.26 7.44 -6.35
CA LEU A 119 -4.73 8.82 -6.39
C LEU A 119 -3.64 9.74 -5.85
N PHE A 120 -3.09 10.60 -6.72
CA PHE A 120 -2.18 11.67 -6.33
C PHE A 120 -2.89 13.03 -6.31
N ASP A 121 -2.37 13.90 -5.44
CA ASP A 121 -2.76 15.30 -5.38
C ASP A 121 -2.35 16.02 -6.68
N THR A 122 -3.20 16.90 -7.19
CA THR A 122 -2.93 17.65 -8.44
C THR A 122 -1.72 18.58 -8.33
N GLN A 123 -1.31 18.93 -7.11
CA GLN A 123 -0.16 19.78 -6.79
C GLN A 123 1.09 18.98 -6.41
N ALA A 124 1.04 17.64 -6.41
CA ALA A 124 2.20 16.79 -6.14
C ALA A 124 3.18 16.77 -7.33
N ASN A 125 3.83 17.89 -7.60
CA ASN A 125 4.68 18.06 -8.78
C ASN A 125 6.16 17.78 -8.47
N TYR A 126 6.87 17.24 -9.47
CA TYR A 126 8.31 17.02 -9.47
C TYR A 126 8.92 17.72 -10.67
N ARG A 127 10.15 18.20 -10.49
CA ARG A 127 10.98 18.67 -11.61
C ARG A 127 11.72 17.47 -12.21
N THR A 128 11.40 17.16 -13.45
CA THR A 128 12.09 16.15 -14.26
C THR A 128 13.10 16.83 -15.18
N ALA A 129 14.18 16.13 -15.51
CA ALA A 129 15.20 16.66 -16.42
C ALA A 129 14.64 16.86 -17.84
N ASP A 130 13.83 15.91 -18.31
CA ASP A 130 13.43 15.81 -19.72
C ASP A 130 12.10 16.50 -20.05
N HIS A 131 11.25 16.73 -19.05
CA HIS A 131 9.88 17.21 -19.27
C HIS A 131 9.48 18.39 -18.37
N GLY A 132 10.44 18.97 -17.63
CA GLY A 132 10.16 20.05 -16.70
C GLY A 132 9.26 19.60 -15.55
N MET A 133 8.28 20.43 -15.17
CA MET A 133 7.38 20.13 -14.04
C MET A 133 6.31 19.12 -14.45
N GLN A 134 6.28 17.97 -13.78
CA GLN A 134 5.26 16.94 -13.96
C GLN A 134 4.58 16.60 -12.65
N ASN A 135 3.28 16.29 -12.69
CA ASN A 135 2.58 15.70 -11.56
C ASN A 135 3.12 14.29 -11.25
N ALA A 136 3.07 13.89 -9.98
CA ALA A 136 3.43 12.55 -9.49
C ALA A 136 2.79 11.43 -10.31
N ALA A 137 1.56 11.61 -10.79
CA ALA A 137 0.89 10.63 -11.64
C ALA A 137 1.61 10.42 -12.98
N GLY A 138 2.07 11.51 -13.62
CA GLY A 138 2.87 11.46 -14.83
C GLY A 138 4.26 10.89 -14.60
N VAL A 139 4.90 11.26 -13.48
CA VAL A 139 6.22 10.74 -13.10
C VAL A 139 6.17 9.23 -12.84
N LEU A 140 5.15 8.74 -12.13
CA LEU A 140 5.00 7.31 -11.88
C LEU A 140 4.91 6.53 -13.18
N GLY A 141 4.08 6.98 -14.12
CA GLY A 141 3.84 6.30 -15.38
C GLY A 141 3.14 4.95 -15.19
N ILE A 142 3.64 3.90 -15.86
CA ILE A 142 3.08 2.55 -15.81
C ILE A 142 4.16 1.60 -15.26
N CYS A 143 3.94 1.06 -14.07
CA CYS A 143 4.82 0.06 -13.47
C CYS A 143 4.20 -1.32 -13.62
N ASN A 144 4.81 -2.20 -14.41
CA ASN A 144 4.34 -3.57 -14.54
C ASN A 144 4.90 -4.44 -13.40
N ASN A 145 4.10 -5.42 -12.97
CA ASN A 145 4.45 -6.40 -11.95
C ASN A 145 4.68 -5.82 -10.55
N ALA A 146 4.13 -4.66 -10.20
CA ALA A 146 4.21 -4.13 -8.84
C ALA A 146 3.63 -5.14 -7.84
N THR A 147 4.31 -5.35 -6.71
CA THR A 147 3.78 -6.24 -5.67
C THR A 147 2.88 -5.46 -4.71
N THR A 148 1.64 -5.91 -4.57
CA THR A 148 0.66 -5.32 -3.64
C THR A 148 0.33 -6.31 -2.54
N ARG A 149 0.38 -5.89 -1.28
CA ARG A 149 0.03 -6.71 -0.11
C ARG A 149 -1.18 -6.14 0.59
N VAL A 150 -2.09 -7.00 1.05
CA VAL A 150 -3.20 -6.60 1.92
C VAL A 150 -2.69 -6.50 3.35
N VAL A 151 -2.80 -5.33 3.97
CA VAL A 151 -2.28 -5.05 5.32
C VAL A 151 -3.36 -4.69 6.32
N GLY A 152 -4.64 -4.80 5.93
CA GLY A 152 -5.77 -4.61 6.82
C GLY A 152 -7.05 -4.23 6.08
N TYR A 153 -8.05 -3.84 6.85
CA TYR A 153 -9.32 -3.36 6.34
C TYR A 153 -9.76 -2.09 7.07
N VAL A 154 -10.61 -1.28 6.44
CA VAL A 154 -11.31 -0.19 7.10
C VAL A 154 -12.71 -0.04 6.53
N ASN A 155 -13.66 0.32 7.38
CA ASN A 155 -14.99 0.67 6.90
C ASN A 155 -14.91 1.93 6.01
N ILE A 156 -15.57 1.91 4.85
CA ILE A 156 -15.58 3.03 3.89
C ILE A 156 -16.01 4.36 4.53
N ASN A 157 -16.92 4.34 5.50
CA ASN A 157 -17.38 5.54 6.19
C ASN A 157 -16.42 6.02 7.29
N ARG A 158 -15.26 5.38 7.44
CA ARG A 158 -14.24 5.66 8.47
C ARG A 158 -12.81 5.63 7.89
N ILE A 159 -12.65 5.91 6.60
CA ILE A 159 -11.33 6.04 5.99
C ILE A 159 -10.57 7.17 6.70
N PRO A 160 -9.35 6.92 7.22
CA PRO A 160 -8.55 7.95 7.86
C PRO A 160 -8.20 9.09 6.91
N ALA A 161 -8.10 10.32 7.41
CA ALA A 161 -7.80 11.47 6.56
C ALA A 161 -6.31 11.54 6.18
N THR A 162 -5.44 10.96 7.01
CA THR A 162 -3.99 11.09 6.89
C THR A 162 -3.27 9.74 6.84
N GLN A 163 -2.06 9.74 6.26
CA GLN A 163 -1.16 8.59 6.30
C GLN A 163 -0.78 8.20 7.73
N ALA A 164 -0.63 9.17 8.65
CA ALA A 164 -0.28 8.90 10.04
C ALA A 164 -1.37 8.08 10.76
N GLU A 165 -2.64 8.46 10.58
CA GLU A 165 -3.78 7.73 11.14
C GLU A 165 -3.96 6.36 10.48
N LEU A 166 -3.83 6.28 9.15
CA LEU A 166 -3.91 4.99 8.44
C LEU A 166 -2.80 4.03 8.89
N ALA A 167 -1.57 4.52 9.03
CA ALA A 167 -0.46 3.73 9.53
C ALA A 167 -0.65 3.34 11.01
N ALA A 168 -1.29 4.17 11.82
CA ALA A 168 -1.63 3.81 13.21
C ALA A 168 -2.65 2.67 13.25
N LEU A 169 -3.65 2.70 12.35
CA LEU A 169 -4.65 1.65 12.23
C LEU A 169 -4.01 0.31 11.81
N VAL A 170 -3.14 0.30 10.79
CA VAL A 170 -2.39 -0.90 10.38
C VAL A 170 -1.53 -1.46 11.53
N ARG A 171 -0.77 -0.60 12.23
CA ARG A 171 0.07 -1.00 13.36
C ARG A 171 -0.69 -1.52 14.57
N SER A 172 -1.91 -1.02 14.79
CA SER A 172 -2.73 -1.45 15.94
C SER A 172 -3.28 -2.86 15.81
N GLY A 173 -3.23 -3.48 14.63
CA GLY A 173 -3.75 -4.83 14.37
C GLY A 173 -5.27 -4.96 14.50
N ASN A 174 -5.97 -3.94 15.00
CA ASN A 174 -7.43 -3.93 15.24
C ASN A 174 -8.28 -4.07 13.96
N SER A 175 -7.66 -4.06 12.79
CA SER A 175 -8.34 -4.23 11.50
C SER A 175 -7.76 -5.33 10.61
N LEU A 176 -6.83 -6.14 11.12
CA LEU A 176 -6.33 -7.35 10.46
C LEU A 176 -7.33 -8.52 10.61
N ALA A 177 -8.63 -8.23 10.61
CA ALA A 177 -9.62 -9.26 10.33
C ALA A 177 -9.45 -9.66 8.86
N LEU A 178 -8.48 -10.55 8.61
CA LEU A 178 -8.48 -11.44 7.46
C LEU A 178 -9.86 -12.09 7.47
N LYS A 179 -10.69 -11.72 6.48
CA LYS A 179 -11.90 -12.48 6.18
C LYS A 179 -11.51 -13.86 5.68
#